data_AF-A0A5D2XCZ5-F1
#
_entry.id   AF-A0A5D2XCZ5-F1
#
_cell.length_a   1.000
_cell.length_b   1.000
_cell.length_c   1.000
_cell.angle_alpha   90.00
_cell.angle_beta   90.00
_cell.angle_gamma   90.00
#
_symmetry.space_group_name_H-M   'P 1'
#
loop_
_entity.id
_entity.type
_entity.pdbx_description
1 polymer ?
#
loop_
_entity_poly.entity_id
_entity_poly.type
_entity_poly.pdbx_seq_one_letter_code
_entity_poly.pdbx_strand_id
1 'polypeptide(L)'
;MHPSPSVITYALLTIGHIVTGDDVQTQCAISHQVLPCLLNLLKNDYEKRNKIVACWTISNIIAGNKEQIQAVIEANIIAPLVYLLQNVEFDIKKQAICAISNATSGGTHDQIRFLVSQGCIKPLCDLLNCPDPKVVTVCLKGLENILKVGEVDKNMGTTEGANLYAQMIDDAKGREKIENLRSHDNTNIYEKAVKVVETYW
;
A
#
# COMPACT_ATOMS: atom_id res chain seq x y z
N MET A 1 15.10 8.80 -19.49
CA MET A 1 14.69 9.78 -18.44
C MET A 1 15.38 11.10 -18.70
N HIS A 2 14.69 12.22 -18.50
CA HIS A 2 15.27 13.57 -18.69
C HIS A 2 16.33 13.86 -17.60
N PRO A 3 17.45 14.55 -17.90
CA PRO A 3 18.52 14.78 -16.92
C PRO A 3 18.18 15.79 -15.82
N SER A 4 17.31 16.77 -16.10
CA SER A 4 16.90 17.78 -15.11
C SER A 4 15.85 17.23 -14.13
N PRO A 5 16.13 17.24 -12.81
CA PRO A 5 15.17 16.82 -11.79
C PRO A 5 13.88 17.65 -11.78
N SER A 6 13.97 18.96 -12.02
CA SER A 6 12.79 19.83 -12.07
C SER A 6 11.87 19.47 -13.23
N VAL A 7 12.42 19.20 -14.41
CA VAL A 7 11.63 18.77 -15.58
C VAL A 7 10.96 17.42 -15.30
N ILE A 8 11.66 16.48 -14.67
CA ILE A 8 11.07 15.20 -14.24
C ILE A 8 9.90 15.46 -13.30
N THR A 9 10.10 16.27 -12.25
CA THR A 9 9.07 16.57 -11.25
C THR A 9 7.79 17.12 -11.90
N TYR A 10 7.90 18.13 -12.76
CA TYR A 10 6.72 18.76 -13.37
C TYR A 10 6.03 17.84 -14.38
N ALA A 11 6.79 17.11 -15.20
CA ALA A 11 6.22 16.11 -16.10
C ALA A 11 5.46 15.02 -15.32
N LEU A 12 6.06 14.55 -14.21
CA LEU A 12 5.47 13.52 -13.38
C LEU A 12 4.23 14.00 -12.62
N LEU A 13 4.20 15.26 -12.20
CA LEU A 13 3.01 15.89 -11.62
C LEU A 13 1.85 15.96 -12.63
N THR A 14 2.14 16.32 -13.89
CA THR A 14 1.13 16.31 -14.95
C THR A 14 0.58 14.91 -15.16
N ILE A 15 1.43 13.90 -15.26
CA ILE A 15 1.02 12.50 -15.36
C ILE A 15 0.21 12.08 -14.12
N GLY A 16 0.66 12.47 -12.94
CA GLY A 16 -0.02 12.21 -11.68
C GLY A 16 -1.45 12.76 -11.65
N HIS A 17 -1.68 13.96 -12.18
CA HIS A 17 -3.03 14.53 -12.32
C HIS A 17 -3.87 13.83 -13.40
N ILE A 18 -3.26 13.26 -14.45
CA ILE A 18 -4.00 12.46 -15.45
C ILE A 18 -4.54 11.18 -14.79
N VAL A 19 -3.71 10.51 -13.99
CA VAL A 19 -4.08 9.24 -13.32
C VAL A 19 -4.95 9.43 -12.07
N THR A 20 -5.25 10.67 -11.65
CA THR A 20 -6.33 10.94 -10.69
C THR A 20 -7.72 10.95 -11.33
N GLY A 21 -7.77 10.83 -12.66
CA GLY A 21 -8.98 10.77 -13.45
C GLY A 21 -9.71 9.42 -13.35
N ASP A 22 -10.56 9.16 -14.33
CA ASP A 22 -11.24 7.86 -14.44
C ASP A 22 -10.30 6.73 -14.89
N ASP A 23 -10.81 5.50 -14.87
CA ASP A 23 -10.06 4.32 -15.28
C ASP A 23 -9.55 4.41 -16.73
N VAL A 24 -10.24 5.12 -17.62
CA VAL A 24 -9.82 5.29 -19.02
C VAL A 24 -8.61 6.22 -19.12
N GLN A 25 -8.63 7.31 -18.37
CA GLN A 25 -7.51 8.27 -18.27
C GLN A 25 -6.27 7.61 -17.66
N THR A 26 -6.46 6.82 -16.59
CA THR A 26 -5.40 6.03 -15.96
C THR A 26 -4.84 4.98 -16.93
N GLN A 27 -5.71 4.27 -17.67
CA GLN A 27 -5.29 3.29 -18.66
C GLN A 27 -4.50 3.92 -19.80
N CYS A 28 -4.83 5.14 -20.21
CA CYS A 28 -4.07 5.88 -21.23
C CYS A 28 -2.60 6.07 -20.78
N ALA A 29 -2.36 6.43 -19.53
CA ALA A 29 -1.00 6.58 -18.99
C ALA A 29 -0.25 5.24 -18.95
N ILE A 30 -0.92 4.15 -18.54
CA ILE A 30 -0.35 2.79 -18.52
C ILE A 30 0.05 2.35 -19.93
N SER A 31 -0.82 2.54 -20.92
CA SER A 31 -0.58 2.18 -22.32
C SER A 31 0.63 2.90 -22.92
N HIS A 32 0.98 4.08 -22.40
CA HIS A 32 2.18 4.84 -22.81
C HIS A 32 3.42 4.56 -21.95
N GLN A 33 3.50 3.38 -21.31
CA GLN A 33 4.69 2.89 -20.60
C GLN A 33 5.13 3.77 -19.42
N VAL A 34 4.16 4.32 -18.67
CA VAL A 34 4.46 5.08 -17.45
C VAL A 34 5.05 4.21 -16.34
N LEU A 35 4.65 2.93 -16.24
CA LEU A 35 5.04 2.04 -15.14
C LEU A 35 6.54 1.73 -15.10
N PRO A 36 7.22 1.37 -16.21
CA PRO A 36 8.69 1.24 -16.22
C PRO A 36 9.42 2.52 -15.82
N CYS A 37 8.89 3.69 -16.22
CA CYS A 37 9.46 4.99 -15.84
C CYS A 37 9.35 5.23 -14.33
N LEU A 38 8.18 4.92 -13.75
CA LEU A 38 7.94 5.00 -12.31
C LEU A 38 8.84 4.04 -11.53
N LEU A 39 8.99 2.80 -12.00
CA LEU A 39 9.91 1.82 -11.41
C LEU A 39 11.35 2.34 -11.35
N ASN A 40 11.82 2.92 -12.46
CA ASN A 40 13.15 3.50 -12.56
C ASN A 40 13.37 4.64 -11.55
N LEU A 41 12.33 5.46 -11.30
CA LEU A 41 12.37 6.52 -10.29
C LEU A 41 12.44 5.98 -8.86
N LEU A 42 11.78 4.85 -8.57
CA LEU A 42 11.82 4.23 -7.24
C LEU A 42 13.17 3.57 -6.93
N LYS A 43 13.76 2.88 -7.92
CA LYS A 43 14.97 2.05 -7.72
C LYS A 43 16.27 2.85 -7.69
N ASN A 44 16.38 3.91 -8.48
CA ASN A 44 17.62 4.65 -8.62
C ASN A 44 17.71 5.83 -7.65
N ASP A 45 18.89 6.44 -7.62
CA ASP A 45 19.14 7.63 -6.82
C ASP A 45 18.62 8.88 -7.52
N TYR A 46 17.33 9.15 -7.32
CA TYR A 46 16.67 10.39 -7.71
C TYR A 46 16.34 11.22 -6.46
N GLU A 47 16.27 12.54 -6.65
CA GLU A 47 15.86 13.47 -5.60
C GLU A 47 14.57 13.03 -4.89
N LYS A 48 14.52 13.27 -3.57
CA LYS A 48 13.38 12.96 -2.71
C LYS A 48 12.03 13.35 -3.33
N ARG A 49 11.95 14.55 -3.92
CA ARG A 49 10.73 15.07 -4.55
C ARG A 49 10.23 14.17 -5.68
N ASN A 50 11.14 13.66 -6.53
CA ASN A 50 10.78 12.75 -7.62
C ASN A 50 10.23 11.43 -7.08
N LYS A 51 10.81 10.88 -6.01
CA LYS A 51 10.32 9.65 -5.36
C LYS A 51 8.93 9.84 -4.72
N ILE A 52 8.70 10.98 -4.05
CA ILE A 52 7.39 11.31 -3.49
C ILE A 52 6.32 11.35 -4.58
N VAL A 53 6.57 12.11 -5.65
CA VAL A 53 5.59 12.24 -6.75
C VAL A 53 5.42 10.91 -7.48
N ALA A 54 6.48 10.10 -7.65
CA ALA A 54 6.37 8.77 -8.23
C ALA A 54 5.48 7.83 -7.39
N CYS A 55 5.71 7.76 -6.07
CA CYS A 55 4.87 6.98 -5.17
C CYS A 55 3.42 7.47 -5.18
N TRP A 56 3.21 8.78 -5.20
CA TRP A 56 1.86 9.35 -5.30
C TRP A 56 1.17 8.98 -6.61
N THR A 57 1.84 9.12 -7.75
CA THR A 57 1.33 8.71 -9.07
C THR A 57 0.99 7.21 -9.09
N ILE A 58 1.85 6.35 -8.53
CA ILE A 58 1.57 4.91 -8.42
C ILE A 58 0.34 4.67 -7.54
N SER A 59 0.20 5.39 -6.43
CA SER A 59 -0.94 5.21 -5.51
C SER A 59 -2.29 5.52 -6.17
N ASN A 60 -2.31 6.46 -7.12
CA ASN A 60 -3.49 6.80 -7.90
C ASN A 60 -3.77 5.74 -8.97
N ILE A 61 -2.74 5.24 -9.67
CA ILE A 61 -2.89 4.15 -10.64
C ILE A 61 -3.46 2.89 -9.97
N ILE A 62 -2.92 2.52 -8.81
CA ILE A 62 -3.40 1.36 -8.02
C ILE A 62 -4.82 1.56 -7.50
N ALA A 63 -5.30 2.80 -7.35
CA ALA A 63 -6.62 3.10 -6.83
C ALA A 63 -7.77 2.80 -7.82
N GLY A 64 -7.45 2.53 -9.09
CA GLY A 64 -8.46 2.16 -10.08
C GLY A 64 -8.80 0.66 -10.04
N ASN A 65 -9.06 0.07 -11.21
CA ASN A 65 -9.58 -1.31 -11.29
C ASN A 65 -8.51 -2.41 -11.11
N LYS A 66 -8.98 -3.65 -11.06
CA LYS A 66 -8.15 -4.84 -10.80
C LYS A 66 -7.11 -5.06 -11.88
N GLU A 67 -7.40 -4.71 -13.13
CA GLU A 67 -6.50 -4.81 -14.27
C GLU A 67 -5.35 -3.80 -14.14
N GLN A 68 -5.63 -2.60 -13.64
CA GLN A 68 -4.60 -1.58 -13.37
C GLN A 68 -3.71 -1.97 -12.19
N ILE A 69 -4.28 -2.54 -11.12
CA ILE A 69 -3.52 -3.13 -10.02
C ILE A 69 -2.61 -4.25 -10.56
N GLN A 70 -3.14 -5.10 -11.44
CA GLN A 70 -2.39 -6.19 -12.07
C GLN A 70 -1.22 -5.66 -12.90
N ALA A 71 -1.43 -4.60 -13.69
CA ALA A 71 -0.36 -3.97 -14.47
C ALA A 71 0.80 -3.47 -13.58
N VAL A 72 0.50 -2.93 -12.39
CA VAL A 72 1.51 -2.48 -11.42
C VAL A 72 2.28 -3.67 -10.81
N ILE A 73 1.60 -4.77 -10.55
CA ILE A 73 2.22 -6.03 -10.09
C ILE A 73 3.18 -6.56 -11.15
N GLU A 74 2.73 -6.66 -12.40
CA GLU A 74 3.52 -7.16 -13.54
C GLU A 74 4.70 -6.25 -13.88
N ALA A 75 4.57 -4.95 -13.61
CA ALA A 75 5.67 -3.98 -13.70
C ALA A 75 6.71 -4.11 -12.56
N ASN A 76 6.58 -5.08 -11.65
CA ASN A 76 7.51 -5.34 -10.54
C ASN A 76 7.70 -4.13 -9.60
N ILE A 77 6.65 -3.33 -9.41
CA ILE A 77 6.69 -2.09 -8.59
C ILE A 77 6.45 -2.37 -7.10
N ILE A 78 5.75 -3.46 -6.76
CA ILE A 78 5.38 -3.77 -5.37
C ILE A 78 6.60 -3.92 -4.46
N ALA A 79 7.61 -4.71 -4.85
CA ALA A 79 8.78 -4.93 -4.00
C ALA A 79 9.57 -3.62 -3.72
N PRO A 80 9.84 -2.75 -4.72
CA PRO A 80 10.37 -1.40 -4.45
C PRO A 80 9.51 -0.56 -3.51
N LEU A 81 8.18 -0.58 -3.64
CA LEU A 81 7.30 0.16 -2.71
C LEU A 81 7.44 -0.35 -1.27
N VAL A 82 7.46 -1.67 -1.07
CA VAL A 82 7.64 -2.28 0.25
C VAL A 82 9.03 -1.93 0.81
N TYR A 83 10.08 -1.94 -0.02
CA TYR A 83 11.41 -1.50 0.39
C TYR A 83 11.42 -0.05 0.87
N LEU A 84 10.75 0.86 0.14
CA LEU A 84 10.64 2.27 0.54
C LEU A 84 9.90 2.40 1.89
N LEU A 85 8.87 1.61 2.16
CA LEU A 85 8.16 1.65 3.44
C LEU A 85 9.03 1.43 4.68
N GLN A 86 10.18 0.77 4.53
CA GLN A 86 11.10 0.49 5.63
C GLN A 86 12.28 1.48 5.66
N ASN A 87 12.85 1.79 4.50
CA ASN A 87 14.23 2.29 4.42
C ASN A 87 14.39 3.79 4.13
N VAL A 88 13.31 4.55 3.98
CA VAL A 88 13.40 5.98 3.58
C VAL A 88 12.70 6.94 4.53
N GLU A 89 12.76 8.22 4.20
CA GLU A 89 12.12 9.29 4.96
C GLU A 89 10.59 9.20 4.97
N PHE A 90 9.99 9.75 6.03
CA PHE A 90 8.57 9.63 6.33
C PHE A 90 7.64 10.12 5.20
N ASP A 91 8.01 11.19 4.49
CA ASP A 91 7.18 11.75 3.40
C ASP A 91 6.98 10.76 2.24
N ILE A 92 8.01 9.97 1.91
CA ILE A 92 7.91 8.93 0.87
C ILE A 92 7.12 7.74 1.42
N LYS A 93 7.36 7.35 2.68
CA LYS A 93 6.63 6.26 3.34
C LYS A 93 5.11 6.51 3.31
N LYS A 94 4.69 7.75 3.53
CA LYS A 94 3.27 8.16 3.48
C LYS A 94 2.63 7.93 2.10
N GLN A 95 3.37 8.11 1.01
CA GLN A 95 2.84 7.84 -0.33
C GLN A 95 2.86 6.35 -0.65
N ALA A 96 3.94 5.65 -0.28
CA ALA A 96 4.05 4.21 -0.49
C ALA A 96 2.99 3.42 0.29
N ILE A 97 2.61 3.87 1.49
CA ILE A 97 1.61 3.17 2.31
C ILE A 97 0.20 3.33 1.73
N CYS A 98 -0.10 4.51 1.18
CA CYS A 98 -1.33 4.74 0.42
C CYS A 98 -1.41 3.80 -0.79
N ALA A 99 -0.31 3.63 -1.53
CA ALA A 99 -0.25 2.72 -2.66
C ALA A 99 -0.57 1.26 -2.25
N ILE A 100 0.09 0.75 -1.20
CA ILE A 100 -0.20 -0.61 -0.71
C ILE A 100 -1.64 -0.73 -0.19
N SER A 101 -2.13 0.23 0.60
CA SER A 101 -3.50 0.19 1.12
C SER A 101 -4.56 0.25 0.01
N ASN A 102 -4.33 1.01 -1.06
CA ASN A 102 -5.22 1.05 -2.21
C ASN A 102 -5.25 -0.31 -2.91
N ALA A 103 -4.09 -0.95 -3.10
CA ALA A 103 -4.00 -2.28 -3.70
C ALA A 103 -4.78 -3.32 -2.89
N THR A 104 -4.69 -3.27 -1.55
CA THR A 104 -5.49 -4.17 -0.68
C THR A 104 -6.99 -3.88 -0.70
N SER A 105 -7.41 -2.67 -1.09
CA SER A 105 -8.82 -2.26 -1.09
C SER A 105 -9.52 -2.62 -2.40
N GLY A 106 -8.84 -2.46 -3.54
CA GLY A 106 -9.39 -2.73 -4.87
C GLY A 106 -9.00 -4.09 -5.45
N GLY A 107 -7.96 -4.73 -4.89
CA GLY A 107 -7.38 -5.96 -5.43
C GLY A 107 -8.25 -7.21 -5.24
N THR A 108 -7.99 -8.23 -6.06
CA THR A 108 -8.53 -9.58 -5.85
C THR A 108 -7.84 -10.26 -4.67
N HIS A 109 -8.40 -11.37 -4.18
CA HIS A 109 -7.76 -12.17 -3.13
C HIS A 109 -6.34 -12.58 -3.57
N ASP A 110 -6.14 -13.08 -4.79
CA ASP A 110 -4.82 -13.48 -5.31
C ASP A 110 -3.82 -12.32 -5.34
N GLN A 111 -4.25 -11.13 -5.77
CA GLN A 111 -3.40 -9.94 -5.76
C GLN A 111 -2.99 -9.57 -4.33
N ILE A 112 -3.90 -9.67 -3.36
CA ILE A 112 -3.60 -9.42 -1.95
C ILE A 112 -2.63 -10.48 -1.41
N ARG A 113 -2.81 -11.77 -1.74
CA ARG A 113 -1.84 -12.83 -1.38
C ARG A 113 -0.46 -12.51 -1.93
N PHE A 114 -0.37 -12.00 -3.16
CA PHE A 114 0.89 -11.55 -3.74
C PHE A 114 1.49 -10.35 -2.97
N LEU A 115 0.71 -9.35 -2.60
CA LEU A 115 1.21 -8.23 -1.80
C LEU A 115 1.80 -8.71 -0.46
N VAL A 116 1.13 -9.67 0.20
CA VAL A 116 1.61 -10.28 1.44
C VAL A 116 2.90 -11.04 1.22
N SER A 117 3.03 -11.79 0.12
CA SER A 117 4.27 -12.51 -0.22
C SER A 117 5.46 -11.58 -0.48
N GLN A 118 5.20 -10.33 -0.87
CA GLN A 118 6.22 -9.28 -0.97
C GLN A 118 6.61 -8.65 0.38
N GLY A 119 6.03 -9.11 1.50
CA GLY A 119 6.42 -8.70 2.85
C GLY A 119 5.82 -7.37 3.32
N CYS A 120 4.63 -6.99 2.81
CA CYS A 120 4.01 -5.70 3.14
C CYS A 120 3.47 -5.59 4.58
N ILE A 121 3.21 -6.71 5.27
CA ILE A 121 2.59 -6.74 6.61
C ILE A 121 3.46 -6.03 7.65
N LYS A 122 4.74 -6.36 7.74
CA LYS A 122 5.64 -5.76 8.74
C LYS A 122 5.70 -4.23 8.65
N PRO A 123 5.94 -3.62 7.47
CA PRO A 123 5.92 -2.16 7.34
C PRO A 123 4.55 -1.54 7.68
N LEU A 124 3.43 -2.20 7.35
CA LEU A 124 2.10 -1.74 7.78
C LEU A 124 1.97 -1.73 9.32
N CYS A 125 2.40 -2.79 9.99
CA CYS A 125 2.39 -2.88 11.45
C CYS A 125 3.33 -1.87 12.11
N ASP A 126 4.49 -1.59 11.52
CA ASP A 126 5.46 -0.62 12.06
C ASP A 126 4.94 0.83 12.01
N LEU A 127 4.07 1.14 11.05
CA LEU A 127 3.46 2.47 10.90
C LEU A 127 2.19 2.68 11.75
N LEU A 128 1.70 1.69 12.50
CA LEU A 128 0.56 1.85 13.41
C LEU A 128 0.85 2.78 14.60
N ASN A 129 2.12 2.93 14.99
CA ASN A 129 2.54 3.85 16.05
C ASN A 129 2.85 5.26 15.52
N CYS A 130 2.48 5.56 14.28
CA CYS A 130 2.73 6.85 13.67
C CYS A 130 1.86 7.95 14.33
N PRO A 131 2.41 9.14 14.61
CA PRO A 131 1.63 10.24 15.17
C PRO A 131 0.61 10.83 14.19
N ASP A 132 0.71 10.57 12.87
CA ASP A 132 -0.25 11.03 11.88
C ASP A 132 -1.47 10.07 11.85
N PRO A 133 -2.65 10.48 12.33
CA PRO A 133 -3.84 9.61 12.39
C PRO A 133 -4.28 9.12 11.01
N LYS A 134 -3.97 9.87 9.94
CA LYS A 134 -4.28 9.46 8.57
C LYS A 134 -3.44 8.25 8.17
N VAL A 135 -2.15 8.23 8.53
CA VAL A 135 -1.27 7.09 8.26
C VAL A 135 -1.74 5.85 9.02
N VAL A 136 -2.08 6.01 10.31
CA VAL A 136 -2.61 4.90 11.13
C VAL A 136 -3.90 4.34 10.53
N THR A 137 -4.82 5.20 10.10
CA THR A 137 -6.09 4.80 9.47
C THR A 137 -5.85 3.99 8.18
N VAL A 138 -4.91 4.43 7.35
CA VAL A 138 -4.52 3.75 6.10
C VAL A 138 -3.89 2.39 6.41
N CYS A 139 -3.01 2.30 7.41
CA CYS A 139 -2.40 1.03 7.83
C CYS A 139 -3.44 0.04 8.36
N LEU A 140 -4.33 0.50 9.25
CA LEU A 140 -5.43 -0.32 9.78
C LEU A 140 -6.35 -0.82 8.67
N LYS A 141 -6.66 0.01 7.67
CA LYS A 141 -7.45 -0.40 6.51
C LYS A 141 -6.74 -1.49 5.71
N GLY A 142 -5.44 -1.32 5.44
CA GLY A 142 -4.65 -2.32 4.73
C GLY A 142 -4.59 -3.67 5.45
N LEU A 143 -4.31 -3.64 6.76
CA LEU A 143 -4.26 -4.83 7.60
C LEU A 143 -5.63 -5.52 7.71
N GLU A 144 -6.71 -4.76 7.89
CA GLU A 144 -8.08 -5.30 7.91
C GLU A 144 -8.41 -6.05 6.61
N ASN A 145 -8.06 -5.48 5.44
CA ASN A 145 -8.31 -6.14 4.15
C ASN A 145 -7.49 -7.42 4.00
N ILE A 146 -6.23 -7.43 4.45
CA ILE A 146 -5.39 -8.63 4.47
C ILE A 146 -6.01 -9.70 5.38
N LEU A 147 -6.44 -9.34 6.58
CA LEU A 147 -7.10 -10.25 7.53
C LEU A 147 -8.37 -10.87 6.94
N LYS A 148 -9.17 -10.09 6.20
CA LYS A 148 -10.36 -10.61 5.49
C LYS A 148 -10.00 -11.71 4.50
N VAL A 149 -8.95 -11.52 3.70
CA VAL A 149 -8.50 -12.57 2.76
C VAL A 149 -8.02 -13.80 3.53
N GLY A 150 -7.37 -13.61 4.68
CA GLY A 150 -6.95 -14.71 5.54
C GLY A 150 -8.10 -15.53 6.12
N GLU A 151 -9.22 -14.89 6.49
CA GLU A 151 -10.43 -15.63 6.90
C GLU A 151 -11.07 -16.38 5.73
N VAL A 152 -11.02 -15.83 4.52
CA VAL A 152 -11.48 -16.55 3.32
C VAL A 152 -10.62 -17.79 3.09
N ASP A 153 -9.29 -17.67 3.20
CA ASP A 153 -8.35 -18.78 3.04
C ASP A 153 -8.59 -19.87 4.08
N LYS A 154 -8.74 -19.48 5.35
CA LYS A 154 -9.13 -20.35 6.45
C LYS A 154 -10.42 -21.13 6.19
N ASN A 155 -11.46 -20.44 5.71
CA ASN A 155 -12.76 -21.07 5.42
C ASN A 155 -12.72 -21.98 4.18
N MET A 156 -11.80 -21.76 3.26
CA MET A 156 -11.56 -22.65 2.10
C MET A 156 -10.74 -23.90 2.48
N GLY A 157 -10.26 -24.01 3.73
CA GLY A 157 -9.49 -25.15 4.21
C GLY A 157 -8.04 -25.16 3.72
N THR A 158 -7.54 -24.06 3.16
CA THR A 158 -6.16 -23.97 2.65
C THR A 158 -5.10 -23.81 3.74
N THR A 159 -5.51 -23.56 4.99
CA THR A 159 -4.60 -23.13 6.07
C THR A 159 -4.80 -23.87 7.42
N GLU A 160 -5.16 -25.15 7.40
CA GLU A 160 -5.37 -25.97 8.63
C GLU A 160 -6.34 -25.32 9.65
N GLY A 161 -7.28 -24.51 9.18
CA GLY A 161 -8.26 -23.83 10.03
C GLY A 161 -7.76 -22.57 10.75
N ALA A 162 -6.53 -22.11 10.48
CA ALA A 162 -5.98 -20.89 11.04
C ALA A 162 -5.87 -19.75 10.02
N ASN A 163 -6.01 -18.50 10.46
CA ASN A 163 -5.75 -17.34 9.61
C ASN A 163 -4.24 -17.03 9.63
N LEU A 164 -3.53 -17.45 8.58
CA LEU A 164 -2.06 -17.26 8.49
C LEU A 164 -1.67 -15.78 8.53
N TYR A 165 -2.48 -14.89 7.97
CA TYR A 165 -2.14 -13.46 7.97
C TYR A 165 -2.33 -12.84 9.36
N ALA A 166 -3.27 -13.33 10.17
CA ALA A 166 -3.37 -12.94 11.58
C ALA A 166 -2.10 -13.35 12.35
N GLN A 167 -1.59 -14.57 12.12
CA GLN A 167 -0.33 -15.03 12.71
C GLN A 167 0.87 -14.16 12.24
N MET A 168 0.96 -13.85 10.95
CA MET A 168 2.01 -12.96 10.43
C MET A 168 1.94 -11.55 11.03
N ILE A 169 0.73 -11.06 11.32
CA ILE A 169 0.53 -9.77 12.01
C ILE A 169 0.99 -9.87 13.47
N ASP A 170 0.69 -10.98 14.16
CA ASP A 170 1.16 -11.24 15.52
C ASP A 170 2.69 -11.29 15.59
N ASP A 171 3.33 -12.03 14.68
CA ASP A 171 4.79 -12.13 14.57
C ASP A 171 5.45 -10.76 14.30
N ALA A 172 4.75 -9.88 13.57
CA ALA A 172 5.19 -8.51 13.32
C ALA A 172 4.90 -7.53 14.49
N LYS A 173 4.44 -8.04 15.64
CA LYS A 173 3.96 -7.26 16.80
C LYS A 173 2.83 -6.29 16.42
N GLY A 174 2.07 -6.62 15.39
CA GLY A 174 0.99 -5.79 14.87
C GLY A 174 -0.23 -5.81 15.77
N ARG A 175 -0.62 -6.99 16.30
CA ARG A 175 -1.77 -7.11 17.19
C ARG A 175 -1.65 -6.26 18.44
N GLU A 176 -0.53 -6.32 19.16
CA GLU A 176 -0.28 -5.48 20.34
C GLU A 176 -0.44 -3.98 19.99
N LYS A 177 0.07 -3.55 18.83
CA LYS A 177 -0.08 -2.17 18.36
C LYS A 177 -1.54 -1.83 18.03
N ILE A 178 -2.30 -2.74 17.41
CA ILE A 178 -3.74 -2.54 17.16
C ILE A 178 -4.51 -2.46 18.48
N GLU A 179 -4.19 -3.31 19.46
CA GLU A 179 -4.79 -3.27 20.79
C GLU A 179 -4.50 -1.93 21.50
N ASN A 180 -3.28 -1.41 21.37
CA ASN A 180 -2.91 -0.09 21.90
C ASN A 180 -3.71 1.06 21.24
N LEU A 181 -4.19 0.90 19.99
CA LEU A 181 -5.04 1.91 19.35
C LEU A 181 -6.46 1.98 19.95
N ARG A 182 -6.82 1.07 20.85
CA ARG A 182 -8.09 1.15 21.62
C ARG A 182 -8.09 2.26 22.68
N SER A 183 -6.97 2.92 22.92
CA SER A 183 -6.89 4.13 23.75
C SER A 183 -6.63 5.40 22.93
N HIS A 184 -6.70 5.32 21.60
CA HIS A 184 -6.39 6.44 20.72
C HIS A 184 -7.49 7.52 20.76
N ASP A 185 -7.10 8.80 20.84
CA ASP A 185 -8.03 9.95 20.96
C ASP A 185 -9.01 10.09 19.78
N ASN A 186 -8.58 9.64 18.60
CA ASN A 186 -9.42 9.61 17.41
C ASN A 186 -10.42 8.44 17.46
N THR A 187 -11.70 8.78 17.63
CA THR A 187 -12.82 7.81 17.73
C THR A 187 -12.89 6.84 16.55
N ASN A 188 -12.61 7.28 15.33
CA ASN A 188 -12.66 6.38 14.16
C ASN A 188 -11.55 5.33 14.20
N ILE A 189 -10.36 5.69 14.70
CA ILE A 189 -9.25 4.75 14.85
C ILE A 189 -9.56 3.76 15.98
N TYR A 190 -10.07 4.28 17.10
CA TYR A 190 -10.54 3.47 18.23
C TYR A 190 -11.57 2.42 17.80
N GLU A 191 -12.69 2.84 17.20
CA GLU A 191 -13.77 1.95 16.78
C GLU A 191 -13.28 0.89 15.80
N LYS A 192 -12.42 1.31 14.87
CA LYS A 192 -11.85 0.41 13.87
C LYS A 192 -10.89 -0.60 14.49
N ALA A 193 -10.05 -0.19 15.44
CA ALA A 193 -9.14 -1.08 16.15
C ALA A 193 -9.92 -2.11 16.97
N VAL A 194 -10.96 -1.69 17.71
CA VAL A 194 -11.85 -2.59 18.47
C VAL A 194 -12.46 -3.63 17.54
N LYS A 195 -13.07 -3.19 16.44
CA LYS A 195 -13.71 -4.08 15.47
C LYS A 195 -12.71 -5.10 14.89
N VAL A 196 -11.51 -4.65 14.53
CA VAL A 196 -10.47 -5.54 13.97
C VAL A 196 -10.06 -6.59 14.99
N VAL A 197 -9.79 -6.20 16.24
CA VAL A 197 -9.41 -7.16 17.29
C VAL A 197 -10.52 -8.19 17.50
N GLU A 198 -11.76 -7.75 17.74
CA GLU A 198 -12.91 -8.63 18.03
C GLU A 198 -13.29 -9.57 16.86
N THR A 199 -12.94 -9.21 15.62
CA THR A 199 -13.29 -10.02 14.45
C THR A 199 -12.28 -11.13 14.17
N TYR A 200 -10.98 -10.89 14.43
CA TYR A 200 -9.91 -11.78 13.97
C TYR A 200 -9.12 -12.45 15.10
N TRP A 201 -9.32 -12.05 16.37
CA TRP A 201 -8.67 -12.62 17.55
C TRP A 201 -9.65 -12.74 18.73
#